data_AF-A0A645FEF1-F1
#
_entry.id   AF-A0A645FEF1-F1
#
_cell.length_a   1.000
_cell.length_b   1.000
_cell.length_c   1.000
_cell.angle_alpha   90.00
_cell.angle_beta   90.00
_cell.angle_gamma   90.00
#
_symmetry.space_group_name_H-M   'P 1'
#
loop_
_entity.id
_entity.type
_entity.pdbx_description
1 polymer ?
#
loop_
_entity_poly.entity_id
_entity_poly.type
_entity_poly.pdbx_seq_one_letter_code
_entity_poly.pdbx_strand_id
1 'polypeptide(L)'
;MMLRENIIDKQRTVSSMLRSDFISKELQPKLSMMIRDINSLLEHIKFSFDRLDYLQDTFLGYVNIEQNKIIKIFTIVSVIFMPPTLIASIYGMNFASMPELKAEWGYPVSIGLMVLSSLAILLYFKKKKWL
;
A
#
# COMPACT_ATOMS: atom_id res chain seq x y z
N MET A 1 5.68 16.14 -17.11
CA MET A 1 7.01 16.71 -17.44
C MET A 1 6.95 17.62 -18.68
N MET A 2 6.55 17.12 -19.86
CA MET A 2 6.46 17.92 -21.10
C MET A 2 5.64 19.23 -20.98
N LEU A 3 4.54 19.22 -20.24
CA LEU A 3 3.68 20.42 -20.06
C LEU A 3 4.43 21.57 -19.36
N ARG A 4 5.22 21.24 -18.33
CA ARG A 4 5.99 22.22 -17.55
C ARG A 4 7.13 22.79 -18.39
N GLU A 5 7.85 21.95 -19.12
CA GLU A 5 8.92 22.36 -20.03
C GLU A 5 8.41 23.33 -21.10
N ASN A 6 7.31 22.99 -21.78
CA ASN A 6 6.76 23.82 -22.85
C ASN A 6 6.35 25.22 -22.38
N ILE A 7 5.80 25.33 -21.16
CA ILE A 7 5.37 26.62 -20.59
C ILE A 7 6.58 27.44 -20.12
N ILE A 8 7.60 26.79 -19.55
CA ILE A 8 8.86 27.46 -19.20
C ILE A 8 9.53 28.01 -20.46
N ASP A 9 9.53 27.26 -21.57
CA ASP A 9 10.13 27.73 -22.82
C ASP A 9 9.35 28.88 -23.45
N LYS A 10 8.01 28.87 -23.36
CA LYS A 10 7.18 30.03 -23.72
C LYS A 10 7.47 31.24 -22.83
N GLN A 11 7.59 31.05 -21.51
CA GLN A 11 7.96 32.10 -20.57
C GLN A 11 9.31 32.72 -20.93
N ARG A 12 10.33 31.89 -21.22
CA ARG A 12 11.66 32.33 -21.64
C ARG A 12 11.63 33.11 -22.94
N THR A 13 10.82 32.67 -23.90
CA THR A 13 10.67 33.33 -25.20
C THR A 13 10.00 34.70 -25.06
N VAL A 14 8.94 34.82 -24.26
CA VAL A 14 8.29 36.11 -23.98
C VAL A 14 9.23 37.02 -23.18
N SER A 15 10.00 36.45 -22.24
CA SER A 15 10.99 37.18 -21.46
C SER A 15 12.20 37.65 -22.27
N SER A 16 12.61 36.92 -23.31
CA SER A 16 13.66 37.35 -24.24
C SER A 16 13.16 38.40 -25.22
N MET A 17 11.90 38.31 -25.67
CA MET A 17 11.25 39.36 -26.47
C MET A 17 11.17 40.70 -25.72
N LEU A 18 10.81 40.68 -24.43
CA LEU A 18 10.76 41.90 -23.60
C LEU A 18 12.14 42.58 -23.47
N ARG A 19 13.22 41.81 -23.50
CA ARG A 19 14.61 42.30 -23.38
C ARG A 19 15.24 42.69 -24.72
N SER A 20 14.55 42.48 -25.83
CA SER A 20 15.06 42.78 -27.16
C SER A 20 14.81 44.24 -27.55
N ASP A 21 15.83 44.90 -28.09
CA ASP A 21 15.74 46.28 -28.60
C ASP A 21 14.83 46.41 -29.84
N PHE A 22 14.40 45.29 -30.43
CA PHE A 22 13.49 45.24 -31.59
C PHE A 22 12.02 45.49 -31.24
N ILE A 23 11.63 45.48 -29.96
CA ILE A 23 10.23 45.63 -29.53
C ILE A 23 9.91 47.09 -29.19
N SER A 24 8.84 47.63 -29.78
CA SER A 24 8.32 48.96 -29.49
C SER A 24 7.98 49.14 -28.01
N LYS A 25 8.32 50.31 -27.44
CA LYS A 25 8.09 50.63 -26.02
C LYS A 25 6.60 50.53 -25.61
N GLU A 26 5.66 50.70 -26.54
CA GLU A 26 4.22 50.51 -26.30
C GLU A 26 3.82 49.05 -25.99
N LEU A 27 4.56 48.06 -26.51
CA LEU A 27 4.23 46.64 -26.35
C LEU A 27 4.81 46.02 -25.05
N GLN A 28 5.79 46.68 -24.43
CA GLN A 28 6.41 46.23 -23.18
C GLN A 28 5.41 45.94 -22.06
N PRO A 29 4.43 46.82 -21.73
CA PRO A 29 3.45 46.53 -20.67
C PRO A 29 2.59 45.30 -20.98
N LYS A 30 2.26 45.05 -22.26
CA LYS A 30 1.49 43.86 -22.67
C LYS A 30 2.31 42.57 -22.51
N LEU A 31 3.60 42.61 -22.86
CA LEU A 31 4.52 41.49 -22.65
C LEU A 31 4.74 41.21 -21.16
N SER A 32 4.88 42.24 -20.33
CA SER A 32 4.99 42.07 -18.87
C SER A 32 3.73 41.43 -18.27
N MET A 33 2.54 41.80 -18.76
CA MET A 33 1.28 41.15 -18.36
C MET A 33 1.28 39.67 -18.77
N MET A 34 1.66 39.34 -20.01
CA MET A 34 1.76 37.95 -20.47
C MET A 34 2.73 37.12 -19.63
N ILE A 35 3.89 37.67 -19.24
CA ILE A 35 4.84 36.96 -18.35
C ILE A 35 4.18 36.67 -17.00
N ARG A 36 3.45 37.64 -16.43
CA ARG A 36 2.75 37.46 -15.16
C ARG A 36 1.69 36.36 -15.26
N ASP A 37 0.92 36.34 -16.34
CA ASP A 37 -0.09 35.32 -16.58
C ASP A 37 0.53 33.93 -16.77
N ILE A 38 1.64 33.83 -17.51
CA ILE A 38 2.40 32.58 -17.67
C ILE A 38 2.94 32.09 -16.32
N ASN A 39 3.43 32.98 -15.46
CA ASN A 39 3.89 32.61 -14.13
C ASN A 39 2.76 32.07 -13.25
N SER A 40 1.57 32.70 -13.29
CA SER A 40 0.39 32.20 -12.58
C SER A 40 -0.01 30.80 -13.06
N LEU A 41 0.03 30.55 -14.38
CA LEU A 41 -0.21 29.22 -14.94
C LEU A 41 0.82 28.19 -14.48
N LEU A 42 2.11 28.58 -14.41
CA LEU A 42 3.18 27.70 -13.91
C LEU A 42 2.94 27.31 -12.45
N GLU A 43 2.53 28.24 -11.61
CA GLU A 43 2.19 27.97 -10.20
C GLU A 43 0.98 27.03 -10.09
N HIS A 44 -0.08 27.27 -10.87
CA HIS A 44 -1.26 26.39 -10.90
C HIS A 44 -0.93 24.97 -11.35
N ILE A 45 -0.06 24.83 -12.36
CA ILE A 45 0.38 23.53 -12.86
C ILE A 45 1.23 22.82 -11.82
N LYS A 46 2.16 23.53 -11.17
CA LYS A 46 2.96 22.97 -10.08
C LYS A 46 2.05 22.43 -8.97
N PHE A 47 1.10 23.25 -8.51
CA PHE A 47 0.13 22.83 -7.49
C PHE A 47 -0.68 21.60 -7.91
N SER A 48 -1.05 21.51 -9.19
CA SER A 48 -1.78 20.37 -9.73
C SER A 48 -0.95 19.09 -9.73
N PHE A 49 0.35 19.18 -10.09
CA PHE A 49 1.27 18.05 -10.01
C PHE A 49 1.52 17.61 -8.56
N ASP A 50 1.75 18.56 -7.65
CA ASP A 50 1.92 18.27 -6.22
C ASP A 50 0.69 17.52 -5.66
N ARG A 51 -0.53 17.87 -6.12
CA ARG A 51 -1.77 17.17 -5.76
C ARG A 51 -1.89 15.79 -6.38
N LEU A 52 -1.41 15.59 -7.62
CA LEU A 52 -1.38 14.27 -8.25
C LEU A 52 -0.43 13.33 -7.52
N ASP A 53 0.74 13.82 -7.12
CA ASP A 53 1.72 13.06 -6.34
C ASP A 53 1.11 12.67 -4.98
N TYR A 54 0.48 13.62 -4.28
CA TYR A 54 -0.24 13.32 -3.04
C TYR A 54 -1.36 12.28 -3.21
N LEU A 55 -2.11 12.34 -4.32
CA LEU A 55 -3.16 11.37 -4.62
C LEU A 55 -2.57 9.99 -4.92
N GLN A 56 -1.45 9.94 -5.64
CA GLN A 56 -0.72 8.70 -5.91
C GLN A 56 -0.23 8.07 -4.60
N ASP A 57 0.38 8.85 -3.71
CA ASP A 57 0.83 8.38 -2.40
C ASP A 57 -0.33 7.88 -1.55
N THR A 58 -1.45 8.60 -1.55
CA THR A 58 -2.67 8.19 -0.85
C THR A 58 -3.24 6.88 -1.41
N PHE A 59 -3.26 6.74 -2.74
CA PHE A 59 -3.71 5.53 -3.41
C PHE A 59 -2.81 4.33 -3.08
N LEU A 60 -1.48 4.51 -3.14
CA LEU A 60 -0.52 3.49 -2.72
C LEU A 60 -0.69 3.13 -1.24
N GLY A 61 -0.94 4.12 -0.37
CA GLY A 61 -1.27 3.90 1.03
C GLY A 61 -2.53 3.04 1.20
N TYR A 62 -3.59 3.35 0.44
CA TYR A 62 -4.83 2.57 0.43
C TYR A 62 -4.61 1.13 -0.05
N VAL A 63 -3.86 0.93 -1.15
CA VAL A 63 -3.50 -0.40 -1.65
C VAL A 63 -2.75 -1.20 -0.58
N ASN A 64 -1.79 -0.58 0.12
CA ASN A 64 -1.07 -1.22 1.21
C ASN A 64 -1.99 -1.61 2.37
N ILE A 65 -3.00 -0.80 2.71
CA ILE A 65 -3.99 -1.13 3.75
C ILE A 65 -4.80 -2.37 3.34
N GLU A 66 -5.30 -2.41 2.10
CA GLU A 66 -6.05 -3.56 1.59
C GLU A 66 -5.17 -4.82 1.52
N GLN A 67 -3.93 -4.70 1.06
CA GLN A 67 -2.97 -5.80 1.04
C GLN A 67 -2.67 -6.32 2.45
N ASN A 68 -2.46 -5.43 3.42
CA ASN A 68 -2.25 -5.80 4.81
C ASN A 68 -3.46 -6.52 5.41
N LYS A 69 -4.68 -6.11 5.04
CA LYS A 69 -5.92 -6.79 5.44
C LYS A 69 -5.98 -8.21 4.90
N ILE A 70 -5.62 -8.41 3.63
CA ILE A 70 -5.54 -9.74 3.00
C ILE A 70 -4.50 -10.61 3.72
N ILE A 71 -3.26 -10.10 3.90
CA ILE A 71 -2.18 -10.83 4.59
C ILE A 71 -2.58 -11.20 6.02
N LYS A 72 -3.24 -10.29 6.73
CA LYS A 72 -3.74 -10.54 8.08
C LYS A 72 -4.72 -11.72 8.13
N ILE A 73 -5.65 -11.80 7.17
CA ILE A 73 -6.59 -12.93 7.07
C ILE A 73 -5.83 -14.24 6.84
N PHE A 74 -4.92 -14.28 5.86
CA PHE A 74 -4.11 -15.48 5.59
C PHE A 74 -3.28 -15.91 6.81
N THR A 75 -2.66 -14.97 7.51
CA THR A 75 -1.86 -15.25 8.71
C THR A 75 -2.72 -15.86 9.81
N ILE A 76 -3.91 -15.31 10.07
CA ILE A 76 -4.85 -15.84 11.06
C ILE A 76 -5.23 -17.28 10.70
N VAL A 77 -5.60 -17.52 9.44
CA VAL A 77 -5.94 -18.87 8.95
C VAL A 77 -4.77 -19.83 9.14
N SER A 78 -3.56 -19.46 8.74
CA SER A 78 -2.36 -20.29 8.92
C SER A 78 -2.08 -20.62 10.38
N VAL A 79 -2.15 -19.63 11.29
CA VAL A 79 -1.88 -19.83 12.72
C VAL A 79 -2.92 -20.75 13.37
N ILE A 80 -4.19 -20.70 12.94
CA ILE A 80 -5.25 -21.61 13.44
C ILE A 80 -4.98 -23.07 13.03
N PHE A 81 -4.42 -23.30 11.85
CA PHE A 81 -4.14 -24.63 11.31
C PHE A 81 -2.77 -25.20 11.72
N MET A 82 -1.82 -24.38 12.16
CA MET A 82 -0.48 -24.83 12.55
C MET A 82 -0.49 -25.90 13.66
N PRO A 83 -1.14 -25.71 14.83
CA PRO A 83 -1.10 -26.73 15.89
C PRO A 83 -1.79 -28.05 15.52
N PRO A 84 -2.99 -28.07 14.90
CA PRO A 84 -3.57 -29.31 14.41
C PRO A 84 -2.68 -30.04 13.43
N THR A 85 -2.02 -29.31 12.52
CA THR A 85 -1.09 -29.88 11.53
C THR A 85 0.12 -30.50 12.22
N LEU A 86 0.65 -29.86 13.26
CA LEU A 86 1.74 -30.40 14.07
C LEU A 86 1.33 -31.70 14.78
N ILE A 87 0.15 -31.70 15.42
CA ILE A 87 -0.39 -32.90 16.07
C ILE A 87 -0.58 -34.02 15.03
N ALA A 88 -1.21 -33.73 13.89
CA ALA A 88 -1.42 -34.70 12.82
C ALA A 88 -0.09 -35.25 12.28
N SER A 89 0.93 -34.38 12.17
CA SER A 89 2.26 -34.78 11.73
C SER A 89 2.94 -35.70 12.74
N ILE A 90 2.87 -35.41 14.05
CA ILE A 90 3.42 -36.25 15.13
C ILE A 90 2.76 -37.63 15.14
N TYR A 91 1.43 -37.69 15.09
CA TYR A 91 0.69 -38.96 15.07
C TYR A 91 0.78 -39.69 13.71
N GLY A 92 1.24 -39.00 12.65
CA GLY A 92 1.54 -39.58 11.35
C GLY A 92 2.95 -40.18 11.23
N MET A 93 3.79 -40.09 12.27
CA MET A 93 5.15 -40.65 12.26
C MET A 93 5.14 -42.17 12.51
N ASN A 94 5.92 -42.92 11.74
CA ASN A 94 6.02 -44.38 11.84
C ASN A 94 6.94 -44.87 12.99
N PHE A 95 6.73 -44.40 14.22
CA PHE A 95 7.54 -44.87 15.36
C PHE A 95 7.04 -46.21 15.92
N ALA A 96 7.95 -47.15 16.16
CA ALA A 96 7.64 -48.50 16.65
C ALA A 96 7.10 -48.56 18.10
N SER A 97 7.31 -47.51 18.90
CA SER A 97 6.84 -47.40 20.28
C SER A 97 6.08 -46.09 20.48
N MET A 98 4.84 -46.03 19.99
CA MET A 98 3.88 -45.00 20.37
C MET A 98 2.88 -45.58 21.39
N PRO A 99 3.11 -45.44 22.71
CA PRO A 99 2.20 -45.97 23.72
C PRO A 99 0.79 -45.37 23.64
N GLU A 100 0.68 -44.13 23.16
CA GLU A 100 -0.59 -43.40 22.97
C GLU A 100 -1.46 -43.97 21.84
N LEU A 101 -0.86 -44.65 20.85
CA LEU A 101 -1.59 -45.25 19.72
C LEU A 101 -2.28 -46.57 20.08
N LYS A 102 -1.81 -47.25 21.13
CA LYS A 102 -2.35 -48.54 21.60
C LYS A 102 -3.55 -48.37 22.54
N ALA A 103 -3.85 -47.15 22.96
CA ALA A 103 -5.03 -46.84 23.75
C ALA A 103 -6.26 -46.73 22.83
N GLU A 104 -7.37 -47.38 23.17
CA GLU A 104 -8.65 -47.29 22.43
C GLU A 104 -9.13 -45.83 22.26
N TRP A 105 -8.72 -44.94 23.17
CA TRP A 105 -9.06 -43.52 23.18
C TRP A 105 -8.05 -42.62 22.49
N GLY A 106 -6.91 -43.14 22.00
CA GLY A 106 -5.84 -42.33 21.41
C GLY A 106 -6.33 -41.51 20.21
N TYR A 107 -7.05 -42.13 19.27
CA TYR A 107 -7.57 -41.47 18.08
C TYR A 107 -8.63 -40.37 18.40
N PRO A 108 -9.66 -40.64 19.22
CA PRO A 108 -10.59 -39.60 19.68
C PRO A 108 -9.91 -38.45 20.44
N VAL A 109 -8.92 -38.75 21.30
CA VAL A 109 -8.20 -37.74 22.08
C VAL A 109 -7.35 -36.84 21.17
N SER A 110 -6.68 -37.39 20.16
CA SER A 110 -5.91 -36.60 19.19
C SER A 110 -6.79 -35.64 18.40
N ILE A 111 -7.97 -36.08 17.95
CA ILE A 111 -8.96 -35.19 17.28
C ILE A 111 -9.43 -34.11 18.25
N GLY A 112 -9.73 -34.49 19.50
CA GLY A 112 -10.11 -33.54 20.55
C GLY A 112 -9.04 -32.46 20.78
N LEU A 113 -7.77 -32.85 20.85
CA LEU A 113 -6.63 -31.94 20.99
C LEU A 113 -6.46 -31.02 19.79
N MET A 114 -6.61 -31.53 18.56
CA MET A 114 -6.58 -30.71 17.35
C MET A 114 -7.66 -29.63 17.40
N VAL A 115 -8.91 -30.00 17.67
CA VAL A 115 -10.04 -29.07 17.75
C VAL A 115 -9.84 -28.06 18.89
N LEU A 116 -9.45 -28.50 20.08
CA LEU A 116 -9.17 -27.63 21.23
C LEU A 116 -8.05 -26.63 20.93
N SER A 117 -6.99 -27.05 20.26
CA SER A 117 -5.86 -26.18 19.92
C SER A 117 -6.26 -25.06 18.95
N SER A 118 -7.04 -25.36 17.91
CA SER A 118 -7.59 -24.35 17.01
C SER A 118 -8.57 -23.41 17.72
N LEU A 119 -9.43 -23.94 18.59
CA LEU A 119 -10.36 -23.14 19.39
C LEU A 119 -9.63 -22.20 20.36
N ALA A 120 -8.59 -22.67 21.03
CA ALA A 120 -7.79 -21.85 21.94
C ALA A 120 -7.18 -20.64 21.22
N ILE A 121 -6.65 -20.85 20.02
CA ILE A 121 -6.11 -19.79 19.17
C ILE A 121 -7.20 -18.83 18.71
N LEU A 122 -8.34 -19.34 18.25
CA LEU A 122 -9.50 -18.52 17.86
C LEU A 122 -9.98 -17.62 19.00
N LEU A 123 -10.10 -18.17 20.21
CA LEU A 123 -10.50 -17.41 21.40
C LEU A 123 -9.46 -16.36 21.78
N TYR A 124 -8.16 -16.67 21.65
CA TYR A 124 -7.08 -15.72 21.86
C TYR A 124 -7.17 -14.53 20.89
N PHE A 125 -7.32 -14.78 19.59
CA PHE A 125 -7.44 -13.72 18.58
C PHE A 125 -8.72 -12.88 18.76
N LYS A 126 -9.84 -13.51 19.15
CA LYS A 126 -11.10 -12.83 19.46
C LYS A 126 -10.97 -11.90 20.67
N LYS A 127 -10.31 -12.35 21.75
CA LYS A 127 -10.09 -11.52 22.96
C LYS A 127 -9.18 -10.32 22.67
N LYS A 128 -8.22 -10.47 21.76
CA LYS A 128 -7.28 -9.41 21.41
C LYS A 128 -7.84 -8.37 20.42
N LYS A 129 -9.10 -8.51 19.97
CA LYS A 129 -9.73 -7.68 18.90
C LYS A 129 -8.92 -7.66 17.60
N TRP A 130 -8.18 -8.73 17.33
CA TRP A 130 -7.45 -8.87 16.07
C TRP A 130 -8.36 -9.43 14.97
N LEU A 131 -9.48 -10.05 15.37
CA LEU A 131 -10.67 -10.36 14.56
C LEU A 131 -11.74 -9.29 14.77
#